data_AF-A0A9E1KAA6-F1
#
_entry.id   AF-A0A9E1KAA6-F1
#
_cell.length_a   1.000
_cell.length_b   1.000
_cell.length_c   1.000
_cell.angle_alpha   90.00
_cell.angle_beta   90.00
_cell.angle_gamma   90.00
#
_symmetry.space_group_name_H-M   'P 1'
#
loop_
_entity.id
_entity.type
_entity.pdbx_description
1 polymer ?
#
loop_
_entity_poly.entity_id
_entity_poly.type
_entity_poly.pdbx_seq_one_letter_code
_entity_poly.pdbx_strand_id
1 'polypeptide(L)'
;MISVQPQNQFQQHEIEQFGLFAGGHPIPLKSTSFTGQLKGMMTCMTIEMVFENIEEKSIEAVYTFPVPDRAVFLGLKIEMAGQVYQTVVMERKEATNAYEESVTDGNAAILVEVVSSNLYSMQIGNIPPQSDVKIEYQYSVLHEWRDGLLRWRLPTV
;
A
#
# COMPACT_ATOMS: atom_id res chain seq x y z
N MET A 1 19.07 36.02 -15.59
CA MET A 1 18.54 34.70 -15.98
C MET A 1 19.30 33.67 -15.18
N ILE A 2 18.67 33.12 -14.13
CA ILE A 2 19.28 32.11 -13.28
C ILE A 2 18.52 30.81 -13.54
N SER A 3 19.28 29.83 -14.02
CA SER A 3 18.89 28.44 -14.20
C SER A 3 18.63 27.80 -12.84
N VAL A 4 17.48 27.16 -12.69
CA VAL A 4 17.28 26.08 -11.72
C VAL A 4 16.67 24.93 -12.52
N GLN A 5 17.42 23.84 -12.63
CA GLN A 5 17.02 22.64 -13.35
C GLN A 5 15.78 22.00 -12.69
N PRO A 6 14.89 21.35 -13.46
CA PRO A 6 13.85 20.50 -12.90
C PRO A 6 14.46 19.16 -12.48
N GLN A 7 14.89 19.03 -11.23
CA GLN A 7 15.13 17.72 -10.62
C GLN A 7 13.90 17.32 -9.80
N ASN A 8 12.99 16.64 -10.47
CA ASN A 8 12.27 15.46 -9.94
C ASN A 8 11.58 14.76 -11.12
N GLN A 9 12.41 14.38 -12.11
CA GLN A 9 12.15 13.23 -12.95
C GLN A 9 12.60 11.99 -12.18
N PHE A 10 11.85 11.58 -11.15
CA PHE A 10 11.91 10.17 -10.75
C PHE A 10 11.04 9.41 -11.74
N GLN A 11 11.71 8.48 -12.41
CA GLN A 11 11.33 7.85 -13.66
C GLN A 11 9.95 7.21 -13.62
N GLN A 12 9.17 7.46 -14.67
CA GLN A 12 7.99 6.72 -15.10
C GLN A 12 8.30 5.24 -15.50
N HIS A 13 9.37 4.63 -14.98
CA HIS A 13 9.93 3.35 -15.47
C HIS A 13 10.36 2.35 -14.38
N GLU A 14 10.00 2.53 -13.11
CA GLU A 14 10.48 1.62 -12.04
C GLU A 14 9.42 1.15 -11.03
N ILE A 15 8.13 1.15 -11.41
CA ILE A 15 7.07 0.55 -10.58
C ILE A 15 6.46 -0.65 -11.33
N GLU A 16 7.27 -1.68 -11.55
CA GLU A 16 6.81 -3.02 -12.00
C GLU A 16 7.04 -4.12 -10.95
N GLN A 17 7.36 -3.73 -9.71
CA GLN A 17 7.63 -4.69 -8.64
C GLN A 17 6.49 -4.66 -7.60
N PHE A 18 5.64 -5.69 -7.64
CA PHE A 18 4.58 -5.91 -6.66
C PHE A 18 5.14 -6.53 -5.38
N GLY A 19 4.64 -6.09 -4.23
CA GLY A 19 5.11 -6.54 -2.94
C GLY A 19 5.84 -5.43 -2.18
N LEU A 20 6.50 -5.83 -1.08
CA LEU A 20 7.22 -4.91 -0.19
C LEU A 20 8.71 -5.00 -0.50
N PHE A 21 9.35 -3.85 -0.77
CA PHE A 21 10.77 -3.77 -1.14
C PHE A 21 11.51 -2.74 -0.29
N ALA A 22 12.74 -3.07 0.12
CA ALA A 22 13.68 -2.13 0.76
C ALA A 22 14.99 -2.09 -0.02
N GLY A 23 15.43 -0.90 -0.44
CA GLY A 23 16.66 -0.74 -1.21
C GLY A 23 16.71 -1.57 -2.51
N GLY A 24 15.56 -1.84 -3.13
CA GLY A 24 15.45 -2.67 -4.34
C GLY A 24 15.42 -4.19 -4.09
N HIS A 25 15.45 -4.63 -2.83
CA HIS A 25 15.36 -6.04 -2.46
C HIS A 25 13.97 -6.37 -1.89
N PRO A 26 13.35 -7.50 -2.28
CA PRO A 26 12.06 -7.91 -1.76
C PRO A 26 12.19 -8.29 -0.29
N ILE A 27 11.25 -7.83 0.52
CA ILE A 27 11.10 -8.24 1.91
C ILE A 27 10.29 -9.55 1.95
N PRO A 28 10.74 -10.58 2.69
CA PRO A 28 10.03 -11.85 2.79
C PRO A 28 8.57 -11.69 3.25
N LEU A 29 7.65 -12.29 2.49
CA LEU A 29 6.23 -12.42 2.84
C LEU A 29 6.02 -13.72 3.61
N LYS A 30 5.57 -13.63 4.87
CA LYS A 30 5.29 -14.79 5.73
C LYS A 30 3.90 -15.37 5.50
N SER A 31 2.90 -14.50 5.33
CA SER A 31 1.52 -14.92 5.18
C SER A 31 0.68 -13.90 4.44
N THR A 32 -0.37 -14.40 3.78
CA THR A 32 -1.43 -13.60 3.17
C THR A 32 -2.78 -14.18 3.54
N SER A 33 -3.71 -13.33 3.93
CA SER A 33 -5.10 -13.68 4.23
C SER A 33 -6.05 -12.81 3.43
N PHE A 34 -7.08 -13.43 2.88
CA PHE A 34 -8.15 -12.77 2.13
C PHE A 34 -9.48 -13.11 2.78
N THR A 35 -10.15 -12.11 3.36
CA THR A 35 -11.46 -12.28 3.98
C THR A 35 -12.45 -11.35 3.32
N GLY A 36 -13.65 -11.82 3.00
CA GLY A 36 -14.64 -10.94 2.39
C GLY A 36 -16.04 -11.50 2.32
N GLN A 37 -16.94 -10.64 1.86
CA GLN A 37 -18.36 -10.95 1.69
C GLN A 37 -18.81 -10.49 0.31
N LEU A 38 -19.55 -11.35 -0.39
CA LEU A 38 -20.30 -11.02 -1.60
C LEU A 38 -21.78 -10.96 -1.25
N LYS A 39 -22.38 -9.77 -1.31
CA LYS A 39 -23.81 -9.53 -1.06
C LYS A 39 -24.47 -8.96 -2.31
N GLY A 40 -25.32 -9.76 -2.94
CA GLY A 40 -25.88 -9.40 -4.25
C GLY A 40 -24.75 -9.22 -5.27
N MET A 41 -24.55 -7.98 -5.74
CA MET A 41 -23.49 -7.62 -6.69
C MET A 41 -22.30 -6.90 -6.03
N MET A 42 -22.34 -6.64 -4.73
CA MET A 42 -21.29 -5.92 -4.03
C MET A 42 -20.36 -6.89 -3.31
N THR A 43 -19.05 -6.79 -3.56
CA THR A 43 -18.04 -7.44 -2.73
C THR A 43 -17.40 -6.43 -1.80
N CYS A 44 -17.16 -6.81 -0.55
CA CYS A 44 -16.26 -6.13 0.37
C CYS A 44 -15.16 -7.12 0.78
N MET A 45 -13.90 -6.76 0.52
CA MET A 45 -12.72 -7.57 0.80
C MET A 45 -11.81 -6.87 1.79
N THR A 46 -11.21 -7.64 2.68
CA THR A 46 -10.08 -7.28 3.54
C THR A 46 -8.92 -8.19 3.15
N ILE A 47 -7.78 -7.57 2.86
CA ILE A 47 -6.52 -8.26 2.54
C ILE A 47 -5.56 -7.96 3.68
N GLU A 48 -4.93 -8.99 4.21
CA GLU A 48 -3.88 -8.90 5.21
C GLU A 48 -2.62 -9.60 4.68
N MET A 49 -1.47 -8.95 4.80
CA MET A 49 -0.16 -9.51 4.48
C MET A 49 0.82 -9.24 5.62
N VAL A 50 1.61 -10.25 5.99
CA VAL A 50 2.64 -10.13 7.02
C VAL A 50 4.01 -10.31 6.37
N PHE A 51 4.86 -9.30 6.46
CA PHE A 51 6.25 -9.35 5.99
C PHE A 51 7.21 -9.33 7.17
N GLU A 52 8.43 -9.83 6.96
CA GLU A 52 9.49 -9.86 7.98
C GLU A 52 10.71 -9.06 7.55
N ASN A 53 11.13 -8.08 8.36
CA ASN A 53 12.46 -7.52 8.23
C ASN A 53 13.48 -8.50 8.82
N ILE A 54 14.14 -9.29 7.97
CA ILE A 54 15.19 -10.25 8.35
C ILE A 54 16.57 -9.60 8.52
N GLU A 55 16.70 -8.29 8.32
CA GLU A 55 17.96 -7.56 8.47
C GLU A 55 18.28 -7.27 9.94
N GLU A 56 19.54 -6.97 10.24
CA GLU A 56 20.01 -6.56 11.58
C GLU A 56 19.83 -5.05 11.85
N LYS A 57 19.30 -4.30 10.88
CA LYS A 57 19.07 -2.86 10.96
C LYS A 57 17.62 -2.50 10.64
N SER A 58 17.20 -1.32 11.09
CA SER A 58 15.94 -0.72 10.63
C SER A 58 15.99 -0.44 9.13
N ILE A 59 14.87 -0.64 8.45
CA ILE A 59 14.74 -0.41 7.01
C ILE A 59 13.55 0.49 6.69
N GLU A 60 13.64 1.17 5.55
CA GLU A 60 12.53 1.86 4.91
C GLU A 60 12.11 1.04 3.69
N ALA A 61 10.80 0.88 3.50
CA ALA A 61 10.27 0.01 2.47
C ALA A 61 9.13 0.66 1.69
N VAL A 62 8.96 0.22 0.45
CA VAL A 62 7.86 0.61 -0.44
C VAL A 62 7.01 -0.62 -0.72
N TYR A 63 5.72 -0.54 -0.41
CA TYR A 63 4.74 -1.56 -0.74
C TYR A 63 3.92 -1.14 -1.95
N THR A 64 4.03 -1.89 -3.04
CA THR A 64 3.25 -1.66 -4.26
C THR A 64 2.26 -2.79 -4.47
N PHE A 65 0.99 -2.46 -4.65
CA PHE A 65 -0.07 -3.46 -4.79
C PHE A 65 -1.19 -3.03 -5.74
N PRO A 66 -1.76 -3.98 -6.50
CA PRO A 66 -2.92 -3.70 -7.33
C PRO A 66 -4.21 -3.75 -6.48
N VAL A 67 -5.16 -2.89 -6.82
CA VAL A 67 -6.54 -2.93 -6.34
C VAL A 67 -7.44 -3.16 -7.55
N PRO A 68 -8.50 -3.99 -7.49
CA PRO A 68 -9.35 -4.23 -8.67
C PRO A 68 -9.88 -2.95 -9.31
N ASP A 69 -9.99 -2.95 -10.65
CA ASP A 69 -10.62 -1.84 -11.37
C ASP A 69 -12.03 -1.55 -10.84
N ARG A 70 -12.35 -0.26 -10.68
CA ARG A 70 -13.63 0.23 -10.11
C ARG A 70 -13.83 -0.09 -8.64
N ALA A 71 -12.80 -0.59 -7.94
CA ALA A 71 -12.87 -0.70 -6.50
C ALA A 71 -12.88 0.67 -5.84
N VAL A 72 -13.62 0.77 -4.74
CA VAL A 72 -13.51 1.87 -3.77
C VAL A 72 -12.63 1.38 -2.64
N PHE A 73 -11.49 2.05 -2.44
CA PHE A 73 -10.60 1.80 -1.31
C PHE A 73 -11.26 2.34 -0.03
N LEU A 74 -11.41 1.49 0.98
CA LEU A 74 -12.18 1.80 2.20
C LEU A 74 -11.30 2.15 3.39
N GLY A 75 -10.09 1.61 3.44
CA GLY A 75 -9.16 1.89 4.53
C GLY A 75 -7.91 1.03 4.48
N LEU A 76 -6.90 1.47 5.21
CA LEU A 76 -5.64 0.77 5.39
C LEU A 76 -5.13 0.93 6.83
N LYS A 77 -4.57 -0.15 7.33
CA LYS A 77 -3.97 -0.27 8.64
C LYS A 77 -2.60 -0.93 8.48
N ILE A 78 -1.60 -0.39 9.16
CA ILE A 78 -0.31 -1.04 9.36
C ILE A 78 -0.15 -1.34 10.84
N GLU A 79 0.41 -2.50 11.15
CA GLU A 79 0.80 -2.88 12.49
C GLU A 79 2.25 -3.33 12.49
N MET A 80 3.06 -2.67 13.33
CA MET A 80 4.51 -2.88 13.39
C MET A 80 5.02 -2.42 14.75
N ALA A 81 5.99 -3.14 15.32
CA ALA A 81 6.56 -2.82 16.64
C ALA A 81 5.51 -2.72 17.78
N GLY A 82 4.40 -3.45 17.65
CA GLY A 82 3.28 -3.38 18.61
C GLY A 82 2.44 -2.10 18.52
N GLN A 83 2.70 -1.23 17.54
CA GLN A 83 1.92 -0.03 17.27
C GLN A 83 1.02 -0.23 16.05
N VAL A 84 -0.18 0.31 16.14
CA VAL A 84 -1.16 0.32 15.05
C VAL A 84 -1.23 1.71 14.46
N TYR A 85 -1.00 1.79 13.16
CA TYR A 85 -1.09 2.99 12.37
C TYR A 85 -2.30 2.88 11.45
N GLN A 86 -3.34 3.68 11.73
CA GLN A 86 -4.50 3.80 10.85
C GLN A 86 -4.28 4.97 9.91
N THR A 87 -4.38 4.73 8.61
CA THR A 87 -4.26 5.80 7.62
C THR A 87 -5.64 6.36 7.29
N VAL A 88 -5.74 7.67 7.18
CA VAL A 88 -6.87 8.34 6.52
C VAL A 88 -6.51 8.46 5.04
N VAL A 89 -7.39 8.00 4.17
CA VAL A 89 -7.23 8.19 2.72
C VAL A 89 -7.43 9.68 2.43
N MET A 90 -6.36 10.37 2.07
CA MET A 90 -6.37 11.82 1.80
C MET A 90 -6.02 12.10 0.34
N GLU A 91 -6.46 13.25 -0.17
CA GLU A 91 -6.09 13.70 -1.51
C GLU A 91 -4.57 13.96 -1.58
N ARG A 92 -3.95 13.67 -2.73
CA ARG A 92 -2.48 13.70 -2.94
C ARG A 92 -1.77 14.93 -2.35
N LYS A 93 -2.33 16.12 -2.54
CA LYS A 93 -1.73 17.38 -2.06
C LYS A 93 -1.78 17.52 -0.54
N GLU A 94 -2.82 16.98 0.09
CA GLU A 94 -2.99 16.98 1.54
C GLU A 94 -2.10 15.90 2.19
N ALA A 95 -1.94 14.75 1.52
CA ALA A 95 -1.10 13.65 1.98
C ALA A 95 0.39 14.02 2.01
N THR A 96 0.92 14.70 0.99
CA THR A 96 2.33 15.14 0.96
C THR A 96 2.66 16.13 2.06
N ASN A 97 1.78 17.11 2.33
CA ASN A 97 2.00 18.10 3.38
C ASN A 97 1.97 17.46 4.78
N ALA A 98 1.04 16.52 5.01
CA ALA A 98 0.95 15.80 6.28
C ALA A 98 2.17 14.89 6.53
N TYR A 99 2.75 14.31 5.47
CA TYR A 99 3.96 13.49 5.56
C TYR A 99 5.16 14.31 6.03
N GLU A 100 5.44 15.45 5.37
CA GLU A 100 6.57 16.32 5.71
C GLU A 100 6.49 16.84 7.16
N GLU A 101 5.29 17.13 7.67
CA GLU A 101 5.09 17.54 9.06
C GLU A 101 5.38 16.39 10.05
N SER A 102 4.98 15.15 9.73
CA SER A 102 5.12 13.98 10.63
C SER A 102 6.53 13.42 10.76
N VAL A 103 7.39 13.60 9.74
CA VAL A 103 8.79 13.15 9.74
C VAL A 103 9.61 13.91 10.80
N THR A 104 9.19 15.12 11.18
CA THR A 104 9.85 15.95 12.18
C THR A 104 9.87 15.35 13.60
N ASP A 105 8.97 14.39 13.89
CA ASP A 105 8.77 13.83 15.23
C ASP A 105 9.31 12.40 15.43
N GLY A 106 10.00 11.82 14.45
CA GLY A 106 10.58 10.47 14.56
C GLY A 106 9.55 9.33 14.64
N ASN A 107 8.29 9.61 14.32
CA ASN A 107 7.22 8.62 14.21
C ASN A 107 7.30 7.89 12.86
N ALA A 108 6.88 6.62 12.80
CA ALA A 108 6.79 5.90 11.53
C ALA A 108 5.79 6.63 10.61
N ALA A 109 6.32 7.25 9.56
CA ALA A 109 5.52 7.96 8.57
C ALA A 109 5.00 6.96 7.53
N ILE A 110 3.70 7.00 7.27
CA ILE A 110 3.04 6.17 6.25
C ILE A 110 2.38 7.11 5.25
N LEU A 111 2.83 7.04 4.01
CA LEU A 111 2.25 7.77 2.88
C LEU A 111 1.70 6.77 1.88
N VAL A 112 0.42 6.90 1.54
CA VAL A 112 -0.24 6.08 0.51
C VAL A 112 -0.52 6.96 -0.70
N GLU A 113 -0.07 6.52 -1.88
CA GLU A 113 -0.25 7.21 -3.15
C GLU A 113 -0.89 6.31 -4.20
N VAL A 114 -1.74 6.90 -5.04
CA VAL A 114 -2.23 6.27 -6.27
C VAL A 114 -1.21 6.51 -7.38
N VAL A 115 -0.53 5.45 -7.81
CA VAL A 115 0.49 5.49 -8.87
C VAL A 115 -0.14 5.52 -10.26
N SER A 116 -1.19 4.71 -10.46
CA SER A 116 -1.98 4.64 -11.70
C SER A 116 -3.41 4.19 -11.40
N SER A 117 -4.26 4.02 -12.43
CA SER A 117 -5.72 3.81 -12.28
C SER A 117 -6.15 2.69 -11.33
N ASN A 118 -5.27 1.73 -11.03
CA ASN A 118 -5.55 0.60 -10.14
C ASN A 118 -4.32 0.15 -9.33
N LEU A 119 -3.27 0.98 -9.28
CA LEU A 119 -1.99 0.67 -8.63
C LEU A 119 -1.73 1.63 -7.49
N TYR A 120 -1.47 1.09 -6.32
CA TYR A 120 -1.23 1.83 -5.09
C TYR A 120 0.19 1.58 -4.62
N SER A 121 0.82 2.61 -4.07
CA SER A 121 2.14 2.54 -3.45
C SER A 121 2.08 3.13 -2.06
N MET A 122 2.80 2.51 -1.13
CA MET A 122 2.87 2.96 0.25
C MET A 122 4.31 2.95 0.74
N GLN A 123 4.78 4.07 1.27
CA GLN A 123 6.07 4.15 1.95
C GLN A 123 5.89 3.82 3.44
N ILE A 124 6.71 2.91 3.95
CA ILE A 124 6.75 2.49 5.35
C ILE A 124 8.15 2.78 5.89
N GLY A 125 8.25 3.80 6.74
CA GLY A 125 9.50 4.15 7.39
C GLY A 125 9.80 3.33 8.65
N ASN A 126 11.08 3.18 8.96
CA ASN A 126 11.58 2.69 10.25
C ASN A 126 11.03 1.31 10.69
N ILE A 127 11.02 0.33 9.78
CA ILE A 127 10.69 -1.07 10.12
C ILE A 127 11.83 -1.67 10.97
N PRO A 128 11.61 -2.04 12.24
CA PRO A 128 12.68 -2.50 13.12
C PRO A 128 13.33 -3.81 12.64
N PRO A 129 14.59 -4.07 13.02
CA PRO A 129 15.26 -5.34 12.71
C PRO A 129 14.53 -6.53 13.34
N GLN A 130 14.55 -7.67 12.66
CA GLN A 130 13.96 -8.93 13.13
C GLN A 130 12.49 -8.79 13.56
N SER A 131 11.71 -7.97 12.85
CA SER A 131 10.34 -7.65 13.21
C SER A 131 9.37 -7.82 12.05
N ASP A 132 8.13 -8.13 12.40
CA ASP A 132 7.04 -8.27 11.44
C ASP A 132 6.40 -6.89 11.18
N VAL A 133 6.02 -6.67 9.92
CA VAL A 133 5.12 -5.61 9.49
C VAL A 133 3.87 -6.25 8.89
N LYS A 134 2.73 -5.97 9.50
CA LYS A 134 1.42 -6.43 9.03
C LYS A 134 0.72 -5.28 8.32
N ILE A 135 0.38 -5.50 7.05
CA ILE A 135 -0.34 -4.55 6.20
C ILE A 135 -1.74 -5.12 5.99
N GLU A 136 -2.76 -4.33 6.31
CA GLU A 136 -4.17 -4.69 6.14
C GLU A 136 -4.87 -3.58 5.35
N TYR A 137 -5.59 -3.93 4.29
CA TYR A 137 -6.40 -2.97 3.55
C TYR A 137 -7.74 -3.53 3.12
N GLN A 138 -8.71 -2.63 3.00
CA GLN A 138 -10.08 -2.96 2.66
C GLN A 138 -10.51 -2.23 1.39
N TYR A 139 -11.24 -2.94 0.53
CA TYR A 139 -11.87 -2.35 -0.64
C TYR A 139 -13.24 -2.95 -0.90
N SER A 140 -14.05 -2.24 -1.69
CA SER A 140 -15.32 -2.74 -2.20
C SER A 140 -15.42 -2.62 -3.71
N VAL A 141 -16.12 -3.55 -4.35
CA VAL A 141 -16.35 -3.56 -5.81
C VAL A 141 -17.81 -3.87 -6.08
N LEU A 142 -18.45 -3.04 -6.91
CA LEU A 142 -19.75 -3.36 -7.51
C LEU A 142 -19.53 -4.12 -8.83
N HIS A 143 -20.04 -5.34 -8.89
CA HIS A 143 -19.95 -6.21 -10.05
C HIS A 143 -21.12 -6.00 -11.02
N GLU A 144 -20.92 -6.45 -12.24
CA GLU A 144 -21.97 -6.49 -13.27
C GLU A 144 -22.28 -7.93 -13.62
N TRP A 145 -23.57 -8.23 -13.80
CA TRP A 145 -23.99 -9.46 -14.47
C TRP A 145 -23.67 -9.38 -15.95
N ARG A 146 -23.04 -10.42 -16.49
CA ARG A 146 -22.87 -10.61 -17.93
C ARG A 146 -23.17 -12.05 -18.28
N ASP A 147 -24.09 -12.25 -19.23
CA ASP A 147 -24.53 -13.57 -19.69
C ASP A 147 -24.97 -14.50 -18.55
N GLY A 148 -25.66 -13.94 -17.55
CA GLY A 148 -26.12 -14.69 -16.38
C GLY A 148 -25.01 -15.10 -15.40
N LEU A 149 -23.79 -14.56 -15.54
CA LEU A 149 -22.67 -14.82 -14.66
C LEU A 149 -22.20 -13.54 -13.96
N LEU A 150 -21.80 -13.70 -12.70
CA LEU A 150 -21.12 -12.66 -11.93
C LEU A 150 -19.64 -13.04 -11.84
N ARG A 151 -18.74 -12.17 -12.32
CA ARG A 151 -17.30 -12.41 -12.29
C ARG A 151 -16.64 -11.58 -11.20
N TRP A 152 -16.22 -12.25 -10.14
CA TRP A 152 -15.32 -11.69 -9.13
C TRP A 152 -13.88 -12.13 -9.42
N ARG A 153 -12.91 -11.25 -9.21
CA ARG A 153 -11.47 -11.50 -9.39
C ARG A 153 -10.74 -11.08 -8.13
N LEU A 154 -9.87 -11.96 -7.65
CA LEU A 154 -8.92 -11.67 -6.60
C LEU A 154 -7.54 -11.44 -7.22
N PRO A 155 -6.91 -10.26 -7.05
CA PRO A 155 -5.52 -10.07 -7.46
C PRO A 155 -4.60 -10.87 -6.52
N THR A 156 -3.80 -11.78 -7.06
CA THR A 156 -2.91 -12.67 -6.29
C THR A 156 -1.42 -12.45 -6.55
N VAL A 157 -1.07 -11.29 -7.14
CA VAL A 157 0.13 -11.00 -7.95
C VAL A 157 0.11 -11.60 -9.35
#